data_AF-A0A7C5YTR3-F1
#
_entry.id   AF-A0A7C5YTR3-F1
#
_cell.length_a   1.000
_cell.length_b   1.000
_cell.length_c   1.000
_cell.angle_alpha   90.00
_cell.angle_beta   90.00
_cell.angle_gamma   90.00
#
_symmetry.space_group_name_H-M   'P 1'
#
loop_
_entity.id
_entity.type
_entity.pdbx_description
1 polymer ?
#
loop_
_entity_poly.entity_id
_entity_poly.type
_entity_poly.pdbx_seq_one_letter_code
_entity_poly.pdbx_strand_id
1 'polypeptide(L)' 'MKQTSEGRVVCLSPHPDDAVFSCGGMLVRWREQGRPVLVITVFAGASPPPEEVSPLARLLHLAWGNPPDPMEERRRED' A
#
# COMPACT_ATOMS: atom_id res chain seq x y z
N MET A 1 -14.10 28.63 -22.01
CA MET A 1 -14.16 27.38 -21.21
C MET A 1 -12.84 27.25 -20.48
N LYS A 2 -12.79 27.47 -19.16
CA LYS A 2 -11.53 27.32 -18.41
C LYS A 2 -11.27 25.82 -18.28
N GLN A 3 -10.22 25.31 -18.92
CA GLN A 3 -9.67 24.01 -18.55
C GLN A 3 -9.13 24.15 -17.12
N THR A 4 -9.88 23.73 -16.12
CA THR A 4 -9.31 23.45 -14.82
C THR A 4 -8.52 22.16 -15.00
N SER A 5 -7.20 22.24 -15.02
CA SER A 5 -6.39 21.04 -14.87
C SER A 5 -6.78 20.42 -13.54
N GLU A 6 -7.54 19.32 -13.57
CA GLU A 6 -7.97 18.70 -12.32
C GLU A 6 -6.73 18.25 -11.54
N GLY A 7 -6.60 18.74 -10.30
CA GLY A 7 -5.40 18.51 -9.50
C GLY A 7 -5.16 17.02 -9.24
N ARG A 8 -3.90 16.60 -9.33
CA ARG A 8 -3.44 15.25 -8.98
C ARG A 8 -3.74 14.94 -7.51
N VAL A 9 -4.16 13.71 -7.23
CA VAL A 9 -4.29 13.17 -5.87
C VAL A 9 -3.06 12.34 -5.55
N VAL A 10 -2.45 12.60 -4.40
CA VAL A 10 -1.40 11.74 -3.81
C VAL A 10 -1.93 11.23 -2.48
N CYS A 11 -2.02 9.90 -2.34
CA CYS A 11 -2.38 9.24 -1.09
C CYS A 11 -1.12 8.61 -0.50
N LEU A 12 -0.79 8.98 0.73
CA LEU A 12 0.30 8.35 1.47
C LEU A 12 -0.32 7.23 2.33
N SER A 13 -0.06 5.98 1.96
CA SER A 13 -0.45 4.79 2.71
C SER A 13 0.67 4.44 3.69
N PRO A 14 0.42 4.26 4.99
CA PRO A 14 1.45 3.72 5.88
C PRO A 14 1.88 2.32 5.44
N HIS A 15 0.96 1.36 5.38
CA HIS A 15 1.24 -0.04 4.99
C HIS A 15 0.50 -0.47 3.70
N PRO A 16 0.91 -1.62 3.10
CA PRO A 16 0.23 -2.21 1.95
C PRO A 16 -1.14 -2.76 2.34
N ASP A 17 -2.17 -1.90 2.26
CA ASP A 17 -3.61 -2.14 2.56
C ASP A 17 -4.32 -0.83 2.96
N ASP A 18 -3.66 0.00 3.78
CA ASP A 18 -4.28 1.11 4.50
C ASP A 18 -5.04 2.09 3.58
N ALA A 19 -4.46 2.46 2.44
CA ALA A 19 -5.09 3.37 1.48
C ALA A 19 -6.36 2.78 0.86
N VAL A 20 -6.36 1.50 0.52
CA VAL A 20 -7.52 0.82 -0.08
C VAL A 20 -8.61 0.65 0.97
N PHE A 21 -8.27 0.18 2.17
CA PHE A 21 -9.25 -0.06 3.25
C PHE A 21 -9.84 1.23 3.83
N SER A 22 -9.08 2.33 3.82
CA SER A 22 -9.56 3.62 4.36
C SER A 22 -10.23 4.49 3.29
N CYS A 23 -9.64 4.52 2.09
CA CYS A 23 -9.94 5.53 1.06
C CYS A 23 -10.27 4.93 -0.31
N GLY A 24 -10.36 3.60 -0.46
CA GLY A 24 -10.51 2.94 -1.77
C GLY A 24 -11.66 3.50 -2.61
N GLY A 25 -12.83 3.70 -2.01
CA GLY A 25 -13.98 4.32 -2.70
C GLY A 25 -13.73 5.77 -3.15
N MET A 26 -12.93 6.54 -2.42
CA MET A 26 -12.55 7.89 -2.84
C MET A 26 -11.53 7.87 -3.99
N LEU A 27 -10.54 6.97 -3.92
CA LEU A 27 -9.53 6.77 -4.96
C LEU A 27 -10.21 6.42 -6.30
N VAL A 28 -11.19 5.52 -6.28
CA VAL A 28 -12.00 5.18 -7.47
C VAL A 28 -12.76 6.40 -7.98
N ARG A 29 -13.50 7.12 -7.12
CA ARG A 29 -14.26 8.31 -7.55
C ARG A 29 -13.37 9.39 -8.18
N TRP A 30 -12.18 9.63 -7.63
CA TRP A 30 -11.25 10.60 -8.23
C TRP A 30 -10.73 10.14 -9.59
N ARG A 31 -10.45 8.84 -9.76
CA ARG A 31 -10.10 8.27 -11.07
C ARG A 31 -11.23 8.44 -12.08
N GLU A 32 -12.47 8.17 -11.68
CA GLU A 32 -13.68 8.34 -12.53
C GLU A 32 -13.93 9.79 -12.94
N GLN A 33 -13.56 10.75 -12.08
CA GLN A 33 -13.60 12.18 -12.39
C GLN A 33 -12.52 12.61 -13.41
N GLY A 34 -11.55 11.74 -13.72
CA GLY A 34 -10.44 12.06 -14.62
C GLY A 34 -9.19 12.54 -13.90
N ARG A 35 -9.15 12.50 -12.57
CA ARG A 35 -8.00 12.92 -11.77
C ARG A 35 -6.91 11.83 -11.78
N PRO A 36 -5.64 12.19 -12.03
CA PRO A 36 -4.54 11.28 -11.78
C PRO A 36 -4.43 10.99 -10.28
N VAL A 37 -4.36 9.72 -9.90
CA VAL A 37 -4.18 9.26 -8.52
C VAL A 37 -2.86 8.50 -8.42
N LEU A 38 -2.05 8.82 -7.41
CA LEU A 38 -0.84 8.09 -7.04
C LEU A 38 -0.98 7.67 -5.57
N VAL A 39 -0.88 6.37 -5.30
CA VAL A 39 -0.72 5.85 -3.93
C VAL A 39 0.76 5.60 -3.69
N ILE A 40 1.28 6.08 -2.56
CA ILE A 40 2.65 5.85 -2.13
C ILE A 40 2.57 5.12 -0.80
N THR A 41 3.01 3.86 -0.78
CA THR A 41 3.05 3.03 0.43
C THR A 41 4.41 3.18 1.12
N VAL A 42 4.41 3.74 2.33
CA VAL A 42 5.61 4.22 3.03
C VAL A 42 6.42 3.06 3.62
N PHE A 43 5.76 2.11 4.29
CA PHE A 43 6.40 0.95 4.93
C PHE A 43 6.40 -0.30 4.03
N ALA A 44 6.70 -0.13 2.74
CA ALA A 44 6.76 -1.21 1.73
C ALA A 44 8.20 -1.69 1.42
N GLY A 45 9.16 -1.43 2.31
CA GLY A 45 10.56 -1.82 2.14
C GLY A 45 10.76 -3.35 2.05
N ALA A 46 11.94 -3.77 1.55
CA ALA A 46 12.32 -5.17 1.54
C ALA A 46 12.33 -5.77 2.96
N SER A 47 11.96 -7.04 3.09
CA SER A 47 12.07 -7.75 4.36
C SER A 47 13.54 -7.81 4.81
N PRO A 48 13.82 -7.62 6.11
CA PRO A 48 15.16 -7.85 6.63
C PRO A 48 15.50 -9.35 6.58
N PRO A 49 16.78 -9.72 6.68
CA PRO A 49 17.19 -11.12 6.79
C PRO A 49 16.44 -11.85 7.91
N PRO A 50 16.13 -13.17 7.78
CA PRO A 50 15.34 -13.92 8.76
C PRO A 50 15.87 -13.85 10.20
N GLU A 51 17.19 -13.74 10.37
CA GLU A 51 17.89 -13.60 11.65
C GLU A 51 17.63 -12.27 12.35
N GLU A 52 17.28 -11.22 11.61
CA GLU A 52 16.97 -9.88 12.13
C GLU A 52 15.47 -9.70 12.44
N VAL A 53 14.63 -10.67 12.05
CA VAL A 53 13.20 -10.63 12.31
C VAL A 53 12.93 -10.83 13.80
N SER A 54 12.14 -9.96 14.41
CA SER A 54 11.75 -10.10 15.82
C SER A 54 10.82 -11.31 16.05
N PRO A 55 10.72 -11.85 17.28
CA PRO A 55 9.75 -12.90 17.59
C PRO A 55 8.30 -12.53 17.24
N LEU A 56 7.92 -11.26 17.44
CA LEU A 56 6.58 -10.77 17.10
C LEU A 56 6.36 -10.76 15.58
N ALA A 57 7.32 -10.29 14.79
CA ALA A 57 7.21 -10.29 13.34
C ALA A 57 7.11 -11.73 12.78
N ARG A 58 7.87 -12.68 13.33
CA ARG A 58 7.73 -14.11 12.96
C ARG A 58 6.31 -14.65 13.24
N LEU A 59 5.73 -14.29 14.39
CA LEU A 59 4.36 -14.68 14.72
C LEU A 59 3.34 -14.13 13.71
N LEU A 60 3.49 -12.87 13.30
CA LEU A 60 2.64 -12.24 12.28
C LEU A 60 2.81 -12.92 10.92
N HIS A 61 4.06 -13.18 10.49
CA HIS A 61 4.32 -13.89 9.23
C HIS A 61 3.67 -15.28 9.22
N LEU A 62 3.74 -16.02 10.32
CA LEU A 62 3.06 -17.31 10.48
C LEU A 62 1.53 -17.16 10.35
N ALA A 63 0.96 -16.13 10.98
CA ALA A 63 -0.48 -15.84 10.88
C ALA A 63 -0.90 -15.43 9.45
N TRP A 64 0.02 -14.87 8.66
CA TRP A 64 -0.17 -14.52 7.25
C TRP A 64 0.12 -15.67 6.28
N GLY A 65 0.23 -16.91 6.76
CA GLY A 65 0.47 -18.09 5.90
C GLY A 65 1.94 -18.45 5.71
N ASN A 66 2.84 -17.82 6.48
CA ASN A 66 4.29 -18.06 6.48
C ASN A 66 4.96 -17.94 5.09
N PRO A 67 4.78 -16.80 4.38
CA PRO A 67 5.40 -16.60 3.08
C PRO A 67 6.94 -16.58 3.19
N PRO A 68 7.66 -17.06 2.15
CA PRO A 68 9.13 -17.00 2.12
C PRO A 68 9.69 -15.57 2.21
N ASP A 69 9.02 -14.61 1.55
CA ASP A 69 9.30 -13.17 1.64
C ASP A 69 7.99 -12.42 1.91
N PRO A 70 7.69 -12.11 3.18
CA PRO A 70 6.44 -11.45 3.56
C PRO A 70 6.22 -10.09 2.90
N MET A 71 7.28 -9.28 2.73
CA MET A 71 7.11 -7.95 2.15
C MET A 71 7.03 -7.99 0.63
N GLU A 72 7.70 -8.94 -0.04
CA GLU A 72 7.50 -9.14 -1.47
C GLU A 72 6.07 -9.57 -1.80
N GLU A 73 5.51 -10.51 -1.04
CA GLU A 73 4.12 -10.93 -1.28
C GLU A 73 3.15 -9.77 -1.04
N ARG A 74 3.29 -9.03 0.06
CA ARG A 74 2.45 -7.85 0.34
C ARG A 74 2.59 -6.74 -0.70
N ARG A 75 3.76 -6.56 -1.31
CA ARG A 75 3.96 -5.61 -2.43
C ARG A 75 3.28 -6.08 -3.71
N ARG A 76 3.14 -7.40 -3.92
CA ARG A 76 2.41 -7.97 -5.07
C ARG A 76 0.90 -7.91 -4.87
N GLU A 77 0.44 -7.90 -3.63
CA GLU A 77 -0.97 -7.73 -3.26
C GLU A 77 -1.48 -6.29 -3.39
N ASP A 78 -0.63 -5.29 -3.13
CA ASP A 78 -0.91 -3.83 -3.27
C ASP A 78 -1.04 -3.38 -4.74
#